data_AF-A0A3A4QE18-F1
#
_entry.id   AF-A0A3A4QE18-F1
#
_cell.length_a   1.000
_cell.length_b   1.000
_cell.length_c   1.000
_cell.angle_alpha   90.00
_cell.angle_beta   90.00
_cell.angle_gamma   90.00
#
_symmetry.space_group_name_H-M   'P 1'
#
loop_
_entity.id
_entity.type
_entity.pdbx_description
1 polymer ?
#
loop_
_entity_poly.entity_id
_entity_poly.type
_entity_poly.pdbx_seq_one_letter_code
_entity_poly.pdbx_strand_id
1 'polypeptide(L)'
;MDPLERIAEKLRQGRKNIVFTGAGISTESGISDYRSKGGIWDRYRPVYFDEFMSSMSAREQYWAQNRNAPSLAHHRQWKGAS
;
A
#
# COMPACT_ATOMS: atom_id res chain seq x y z
N MET A 1 19.18 24.12 10.20
CA MET A 1 17.74 24.10 9.90
C MET A 1 17.30 22.65 9.96
N ASP A 2 16.30 22.37 10.77
CA ASP A 2 15.72 21.03 10.91
C ASP A 2 15.12 20.55 9.57
N PRO A 3 15.19 19.25 9.21
CA PRO A 3 14.63 18.76 7.95
C PRO A 3 13.14 19.08 7.75
N LEU A 4 12.33 19.09 8.81
CA LEU A 4 10.90 19.42 8.72
C LEU A 4 10.73 20.92 8.45
N GLU A 5 11.50 21.77 9.13
CA GLU A 5 11.51 23.22 8.87
C GLU A 5 11.85 23.52 7.40
N ARG A 6 12.83 22.81 6.84
CA ARG A 6 13.26 22.97 5.44
C ARG A 6 12.17 22.55 4.45
N ILE A 7 11.42 21.48 4.73
CA ILE A 7 10.32 21.02 3.88
C ILE A 7 9.14 22.00 3.99
N ALA A 8 8.79 22.42 5.20
CA ALA A 8 7.70 23.37 5.44
C ALA A 8 7.93 24.68 4.69
N GLU A 9 9.17 25.19 4.69
CA GLU A 9 9.50 26.41 3.96
C GLU A 9 9.36 26.23 2.44
N LYS A 10 9.86 25.12 1.89
CA LYS A 10 9.70 24.80 0.47
C LYS A 10 8.23 24.70 0.07
N LEU A 11 7.38 24.11 0.91
CA LEU A 11 5.93 24.01 0.66
C LEU A 11 5.26 25.38 0.67
N ARG A 12 5.62 26.28 1.59
CA ARG A 12 5.07 27.65 1.65
C ARG A 12 5.46 28.49 0.43
N GLN A 13 6.71 28.36 -0.02
CA GLN A 13 7.21 29.08 -1.20
C GLN A 13 6.64 28.52 -2.51
N GLY A 14 6.35 27.22 -2.54
CA GLY A 14 5.76 26.54 -3.69
C GLY A 14 4.28 26.92 -3.89
N ARG A 15 3.97 27.68 -4.94
CA ARG A 15 2.59 28.08 -5.28
C ARG A 15 1.73 26.93 -5.81
N LYS A 16 2.35 25.87 -6.35
CA LYS A 16 1.69 24.70 -6.96
C LYS A 16 2.44 23.41 -6.59
N ASN A 17 2.31 23.01 -5.34
CA ASN A 17 2.97 21.81 -4.83
C ASN A 17 2.30 20.55 -5.40
N ILE A 18 3.11 19.60 -5.85
CA ILE A 18 2.68 18.26 -6.24
C ILE A 18 3.38 17.28 -5.31
N VAL A 19 2.60 16.38 -4.70
CA VAL A 19 3.11 15.37 -3.78
C VAL A 19 2.91 14.00 -4.39
N PHE A 20 4.00 13.24 -4.52
CA PHE A 20 3.96 11.84 -4.93
C PHE A 20 3.89 10.97 -3.67
N THR A 21 2.88 10.11 -3.59
CA THR A 21 2.67 9.21 -2.45
C THR A 21 2.82 7.75 -2.88
N GLY A 22 3.12 6.89 -1.92
CA GLY A 22 3.12 5.44 -2.09
C GLY A 22 2.40 4.76 -0.92
N ALA A 23 2.35 3.42 -0.92
CA ALA A 23 1.64 2.64 0.11
C ALA A 23 2.08 2.95 1.55
N GLY A 24 3.30 3.45 1.74
CA GLY A 24 3.82 3.89 3.04
C GLY A 24 2.95 4.93 3.76
N ILE A 25 2.18 5.75 3.03
CA ILE A 25 1.28 6.74 3.65
C ILE A 25 0.07 6.10 4.36
N SER A 26 -0.23 4.83 4.07
CA SER A 26 -1.39 4.10 4.61
C SER A 26 -1.02 3.04 5.64
N THR A 27 0.27 2.89 5.97
CA THR A 27 0.74 1.92 6.97
C THR A 27 0.21 2.24 8.36
N GLU A 28 0.21 3.52 8.73
CA GLU A 28 -0.33 4.01 10.00
C GLU A 28 -1.86 3.83 10.11
N SER A 29 -2.57 3.68 8.98
CA SER A 29 -4.00 3.35 8.96
C SER A 29 -4.28 1.84 8.90
N GLY A 30 -3.27 0.99 9.13
CA GLY A 30 -3.41 -0.46 9.17
C GLY A 30 -3.30 -1.17 7.81
N ILE A 31 -3.06 -0.44 6.72
CA ILE A 31 -2.86 -1.03 5.39
C ILE A 31 -1.37 -1.31 5.22
N SER A 32 -1.00 -2.60 5.26
CA SER A 32 0.40 -2.99 5.05
C SER A 32 0.91 -2.54 3.69
N ASP A 33 2.11 -1.97 3.65
CA ASP A 33 2.81 -1.71 2.39
C ASP A 33 3.43 -3.00 1.82
N TYR A 34 4.09 -2.88 0.67
CA TYR A 34 4.68 -4.03 0.00
C TYR A 34 6.06 -4.42 0.50
N ARG A 35 6.90 -3.46 0.91
CA ARG A 35 8.37 -3.60 0.96
C ARG A 35 9.00 -3.38 2.33
N SER A 36 8.32 -2.72 3.24
CA SER A 36 8.83 -2.51 4.60
C SER A 36 8.89 -3.85 5.34
N LYS A 37 9.65 -3.89 6.44
CA LYS A 37 9.69 -5.07 7.31
C LYS A 37 8.29 -5.44 7.80
N GLY A 38 7.89 -6.69 7.60
CA GLY A 38 6.54 -7.19 7.85
C GLY A 38 5.51 -6.83 6.76
N GLY A 39 5.95 -6.24 5.64
CA GLY A 39 5.12 -5.90 4.50
C GLY A 39 4.59 -7.14 3.75
N ILE A 40 3.84 -6.91 2.68
CA ILE A 40 3.20 -7.99 1.91
C ILE A 40 4.25 -8.97 1.35
N TRP A 41 5.40 -8.47 0.87
CA TRP A 41 6.41 -9.33 0.23
C TRP A 41 7.31 -10.10 1.21
N ASP A 42 7.30 -9.74 2.49
CA ASP A 42 7.91 -10.57 3.54
C ASP A 42 7.06 -11.83 3.81
N ARG A 43 5.77 -11.81 3.45
CA ARG A 43 4.81 -12.90 3.69
C ARG A 43 4.45 -13.70 2.45
N TYR A 44 4.41 -13.05 1.29
CA TYR A 44 3.96 -13.64 0.04
C TYR A 44 4.94 -13.38 -1.10
N ARG A 45 5.29 -14.43 -1.86
CA ARG A 45 6.04 -14.27 -3.11
C ARG A 45 5.18 -13.48 -4.10
N PRO A 46 5.70 -12.41 -4.72
CA PRO A 46 5.02 -11.73 -5.81
C PRO A 46 4.71 -12.69 -6.96
N VAL A 47 3.48 -12.65 -7.46
CA VAL A 47 3.11 -13.23 -8.75
C VAL A 47 3.34 -12.16 -9.81
N TYR A 48 4.29 -12.37 -10.71
CA TYR A 48 4.60 -11.42 -11.78
C TYR A 48 3.54 -11.46 -12.88
N PHE A 49 3.47 -10.38 -13.66
CA PHE A 49 2.48 -10.23 -14.73
C PHE A 49 2.50 -11.40 -15.71
N ASP A 50 3.67 -11.82 -16.17
CA ASP A 50 3.79 -12.93 -17.13
C ASP A 50 3.32 -14.26 -16.53
N GLU A 51 3.63 -14.52 -15.26
CA GLU A 51 3.14 -15.70 -14.54
C GLU A 51 1.61 -15.68 -14.43
N PHE A 52 1.04 -14.54 -14.07
CA PHE A 52 -0.41 -14.35 -13.97
C PHE A 52 -1.12 -14.59 -15.31
N MET A 53 -0.54 -14.08 -16.40
CA MET A 53 -1.12 -14.23 -17.74
C MET A 53 -1.00 -15.66 -18.26
N SER A 54 0.14 -16.32 -18.03
CA SER A 54 0.44 -17.64 -18.60
C SER A 54 -0.12 -18.83 -17.80
N SER A 55 -0.46 -18.66 -16.52
CA SER A 55 -0.83 -19.78 -15.65
C SER A 55 -2.10 -19.56 -14.83
N MET A 56 -3.02 -20.54 -14.89
CA MET A 56 -4.23 -20.54 -14.05
C MET A 56 -3.88 -20.66 -12.56
N SER A 57 -2.93 -21.53 -12.19
CA SER A 57 -2.52 -21.70 -10.80
C SER A 57 -1.85 -20.45 -10.23
N ALA A 58 -1.14 -19.68 -11.07
CA ALA A 58 -0.58 -18.40 -10.67
C ALA A 58 -1.68 -17.36 -10.38
N ARG A 59 -2.77 -17.34 -11.17
CA ARG A 59 -3.94 -16.48 -10.87
C ARG A 59 -4.64 -16.89 -9.58
N GLU A 60 -4.82 -18.18 -9.34
CA GLU A 60 -5.39 -18.70 -8.09
C GLU A 60 -4.53 -18.30 -6.90
N GLN A 61 -3.21 -18.45 -7.00
CA GLN A 61 -2.26 -18.01 -5.99
C GLN A 61 -2.38 -16.50 -5.74
N TYR A 62 -2.39 -15.68 -6.79
CA TYR A 62 -2.53 -14.23 -6.67
C TYR A 62 -3.83 -13.84 -5.93
N TRP A 63 -4.96 -14.43 -6.32
CA TRP A 63 -6.24 -14.12 -5.67
C TRP A 63 -6.32 -14.63 -4.23
N ALA A 64 -5.70 -15.77 -3.92
CA ALA A 64 -5.57 -16.27 -2.55
C ALA A 64 -4.70 -15.34 -1.69
N GLN A 65 -3.57 -14.87 -2.21
CA GLN A 65 -2.72 -13.88 -1.52
C GLN A 65 -3.48 -12.58 -1.28
N ASN A 66 -4.19 -12.05 -2.29
CA ASN A 66 -4.97 -10.82 -2.16
C ASN A 66 -6.08 -10.94 -1.11
N ARG A 67 -6.78 -12.08 -1.05
CA ARG A 67 -7.80 -12.32 -0.02
C ARG A 67 -7.23 -12.35 1.40
N ASN A 68 -6.04 -12.93 1.57
CA ASN A 68 -5.41 -13.14 2.87
C ASN A 68 -4.51 -11.97 3.29
N ALA A 69 -4.18 -11.06 2.37
CA ALA A 69 -3.38 -9.89 2.66
C ALA A 69 -4.09 -9.00 3.69
N PRO A 70 -3.38 -8.48 4.71
CA PRO A 70 -3.97 -7.63 5.75
C PRO A 70 -4.62 -6.34 5.23
N SER A 71 -4.41 -5.98 3.97
CA SER A 71 -4.81 -4.72 3.35
C SER A 71 -6.28 -4.64 2.91
N LEU A 72 -7.06 -5.74 2.91
CA LEU A 72 -8.42 -5.76 2.37
C LEU A 72 -9.52 -6.20 3.36
N ALA A 73 -9.15 -6.58 4.59
CA ALA A 73 -10.11 -7.06 5.59
C ALA A 73 -10.96 -5.95 6.26
N HIS A 74 -10.62 -4.66 6.08
CA HIS A 74 -11.33 -3.56 6.74
C HIS A 74 -12.72 -3.23 6.15
N HIS A 75 -13.10 -3.77 4.99
CA HIS A 75 -14.41 -3.48 4.41
C HIS A 75 -15.59 -4.17 5.11
N ARG A 76 -15.33 -4.95 6.18
CA ARG A 76 -16.36 -5.64 6.98
C ARG A 76 -16.80 -4.90 8.25
N GLN A 77 -16.31 -3.68 8.51
CA GLN A 77 -16.59 -2.95 9.75
C GLN A 77 -17.32 -1.61 9.60
N TRP A 78 -17.90 -1.28 8.43
CA TRP A 78 -18.87 -0.17 8.37
C TRP A 78 -20.19 -0.58 9.04
N LYS A 79 -20.29 -0.33 10.35
CA LYS A 79 -21.56 -0.29 11.10
C LYS A 79 -22.00 1.17 11.21
N GLY A 80 -22.67 1.70 10.19
CA GLY A 80 -23.00 3.13 10.16
C GLY A 80 -24.13 3.54 9.21
N ALA A 81 -25.20 2.75 9.12
CA ALA A 81 -26.52 3.25 8.71
C ALA A 81 -27.53 2.93 9.80
N SER A 82 -27.59 3.80 10.81
CA SER A 82 -28.72 4.04 11.72
C SER A 82 -28.51 5.40 12.35
#